data_AF-A0A1V4YYU3-F1
#
_entry.id   AF-A0A1V4YYU3-F1
#
_cell.length_a   1.000
_cell.length_b   1.000
_cell.length_c   1.000
_cell.angle_alpha   90.00
_cell.angle_beta   90.00
_cell.angle_gamma   90.00
#
_symmetry.space_group_name_H-M   'P 1'
#
loop_
_entity.id
_entity.type
_entity.pdbx_description
1 polymer ?
#
loop_
_entity_poly.entity_id
_entity_poly.type
_entity_poly.pdbx_seq_one_letter_code
_entity_poly.pdbx_strand_id
1 'polypeptide(L)'
;MRSKEAFSLLRKYGATDSVLAHIKKVRDYALEIAAGNDCDIELVEAAAILHDIGRTRTHGIDHAIAGAEILRREGVDERIVRIVERHTGAGLTRDEAAYLGLPPADYVPETIEEKIVCHADNLIGNKERITIHDAIRTAREKWSPEALQRLIEMHFEVFRPETVTIDKRLCDDMTIDKAIGRMDVLFKTRPAGAGCIVSVYGHDAKKAVARLKKLSRSSGTS
;
A
#
# COMPACT_ATOMS: atom_id res chain seq x y z
N MET A 1 -8.30 -16.27 -12.28
CA MET A 1 -7.29 -16.28 -13.37
C MET A 1 -5.96 -16.69 -12.75
N ARG A 2 -5.19 -17.57 -13.39
CA ARG A 2 -3.88 -18.01 -12.85
C ARG A 2 -2.76 -17.06 -13.28
N SER A 3 -1.68 -16.97 -12.51
CA SER A 3 -0.54 -16.06 -12.77
C SER A 3 0.05 -16.21 -14.18
N LYS A 4 0.12 -17.44 -14.70
CA LYS A 4 0.61 -17.72 -16.05
C LYS A 4 -0.27 -17.10 -17.14
N GLU A 5 -1.59 -17.12 -16.95
CA GLU A 5 -2.55 -16.50 -17.87
C GLU A 5 -2.41 -14.98 -17.83
N ALA A 6 -2.31 -14.40 -16.62
CA ALA A 6 -2.10 -12.97 -16.44
C ALA A 6 -0.82 -12.45 -17.13
N PHE A 7 0.31 -13.13 -16.96
CA PHE A 7 1.55 -12.79 -17.69
C PHE A 7 1.46 -13.01 -19.20
N SER A 8 0.64 -13.96 -19.66
CA SER A 8 0.42 -14.17 -21.09
C SER A 8 -0.39 -13.02 -21.69
N LEU A 9 -1.35 -12.48 -20.93
CA LEU A 9 -2.12 -11.32 -21.33
C LEU A 9 -1.26 -10.06 -21.45
N LEU A 10 -0.38 -9.79 -20.49
CA LEU A 10 0.59 -8.69 -20.59
C LEU A 10 1.45 -8.77 -21.86
N ARG A 11 1.93 -9.98 -22.19
CA ARG A 11 2.72 -10.20 -23.41
C ARG A 11 1.90 -10.01 -24.68
N LYS A 12 0.64 -10.47 -24.69
CA LYS A 12 -0.30 -10.26 -25.82
C LYS A 12 -0.48 -8.77 -26.12
N TYR A 13 -0.54 -7.93 -25.09
CA TYR A 13 -0.71 -6.48 -25.25
C TYR A 13 0.62 -5.71 -25.41
N GLY A 14 1.77 -6.39 -25.42
CA GLY A 14 3.06 -5.76 -25.67
C GLY A 14 3.66 -5.02 -24.47
N ALA A 15 3.45 -5.51 -23.25
CA ALA A 15 4.10 -4.97 -22.05
C ALA A 15 5.63 -5.01 -22.20
N THR A 16 6.29 -3.88 -21.93
CA THR A 16 7.74 -3.75 -22.01
C THR A 16 8.44 -4.45 -20.85
N ASP A 17 9.73 -4.76 -21.00
CA ASP A 17 10.53 -5.36 -19.93
C ASP A 17 10.55 -4.49 -18.65
N SER A 18 10.51 -3.17 -18.80
CA SER A 18 10.43 -2.23 -17.68
C SER A 18 9.12 -2.41 -16.89
N VAL A 19 7.99 -2.48 -17.59
CA VAL A 19 6.66 -2.71 -16.98
C VAL A 19 6.63 -4.09 -16.33
N LEU A 20 7.16 -5.12 -16.99
CA LEU A 20 7.23 -6.47 -16.41
C LEU A 20 8.12 -6.55 -15.16
N ALA A 21 9.20 -5.76 -15.10
CA ALA A 21 10.07 -5.69 -13.95
C ALA A 21 9.40 -5.00 -12.75
N HIS A 22 8.64 -3.94 -12.99
CA HIS A 22 7.81 -3.26 -11.97
C HIS A 22 6.75 -4.21 -11.41
N ILE A 23 5.93 -4.79 -12.31
CA ILE A 23 4.83 -5.70 -11.97
C ILE A 23 5.28 -6.85 -11.08
N LYS A 24 6.44 -7.47 -11.37
CA LYS A 24 6.95 -8.57 -10.55
C LYS A 24 7.24 -8.13 -9.11
N LYS A 25 7.81 -6.94 -8.91
CA LYS A 25 8.10 -6.41 -7.58
C LYS A 25 6.82 -6.07 -6.83
N VAL A 26 5.85 -5.44 -7.50
CA VAL A 26 4.53 -5.14 -6.92
C VAL A 26 3.83 -6.42 -6.52
N ARG A 27 3.80 -7.43 -7.40
CA ARG A 27 3.24 -8.76 -7.09
C ARG A 27 3.90 -9.38 -5.86
N ASP A 28 5.23 -9.46 -5.85
CA ASP A 28 5.95 -10.12 -4.75
C ASP A 28 5.67 -9.43 -3.42
N TYR A 29 5.62 -8.10 -3.42
CA TYR A 29 5.33 -7.35 -2.20
C TYR A 29 3.85 -7.39 -1.81
N ALA A 30 2.92 -7.37 -2.77
CA ALA A 30 1.49 -7.56 -2.51
C ALA A 30 1.22 -8.92 -1.87
N LEU A 31 1.91 -9.98 -2.31
CA LEU A 31 1.81 -11.31 -1.72
C LEU A 31 2.38 -11.38 -0.30
N GLU A 32 3.46 -10.64 -0.02
CA GLU A 32 3.99 -10.51 1.35
C GLU A 32 2.95 -9.88 2.29
N ILE A 33 2.30 -8.80 1.86
CA ILE A 33 1.23 -8.14 2.64
C ILE A 33 0.01 -9.07 2.77
N ALA A 34 -0.39 -9.73 1.69
CA ALA A 34 -1.53 -10.65 1.67
C ALA A 34 -1.38 -11.80 2.66
N ALA A 35 -0.16 -12.31 2.87
CA ALA A 35 0.11 -13.37 3.85
C ALA A 35 -0.26 -12.99 5.31
N GLY A 36 -0.34 -11.69 5.61
CA GLY A 36 -0.78 -11.16 6.90
C GLY A 36 -2.29 -10.89 7.01
N ASN A 37 -3.04 -11.07 5.92
CA ASN A 37 -4.45 -10.69 5.80
C ASN A 37 -5.35 -11.89 5.48
N ASP A 38 -6.62 -11.79 5.86
CA ASP A 38 -7.65 -12.73 5.45
C ASP A 38 -8.25 -12.21 4.12
N CYS A 39 -7.71 -12.70 3.00
CA CYS A 39 -8.02 -12.21 1.66
C CYS A 39 -7.86 -13.30 0.59
N ASP A 40 -8.40 -13.07 -0.60
CA ASP A 40 -8.21 -13.95 -1.75
C ASP A 40 -6.82 -13.74 -2.37
N ILE A 41 -5.85 -14.60 -1.99
CA ILE A 41 -4.45 -14.50 -2.44
C ILE A 41 -4.34 -14.65 -3.96
N GLU A 42 -5.15 -15.51 -4.60
CA GLU A 42 -5.10 -15.68 -6.05
C GLU A 42 -5.62 -14.43 -6.78
N LEU A 43 -6.63 -13.76 -6.22
CA LEU A 43 -7.13 -12.48 -6.70
C LEU A 43 -6.07 -11.38 -6.58
N VAL A 44 -5.42 -11.26 -5.42
CA VAL A 44 -4.32 -10.30 -5.20
C VAL A 44 -3.19 -10.55 -6.19
N GLU A 45 -2.77 -11.80 -6.38
CA GLU A 45 -1.68 -12.13 -7.30
C GLU A 45 -2.03 -11.75 -8.74
N ALA A 46 -3.21 -12.16 -9.23
CA ALA A 46 -3.63 -11.89 -10.59
C ALA A 46 -3.78 -10.38 -10.86
N ALA A 47 -4.36 -9.65 -9.91
CA ALA A 47 -4.54 -8.22 -10.03
C ALA A 47 -3.22 -7.44 -9.92
N ALA A 48 -2.31 -7.82 -9.02
CA ALA A 48 -0.98 -7.22 -8.97
C ALA A 48 -0.18 -7.48 -10.25
N ILE A 49 -0.36 -8.63 -10.90
CA ILE A 49 0.23 -8.90 -12.21
C ILE A 49 -0.37 -7.96 -13.27
N LEU A 50 -1.67 -7.70 -13.24
CA LEU A 50 -2.36 -6.97 -14.31
C LEU A 50 -2.51 -5.47 -14.07
N HIS A 51 -2.19 -4.94 -12.88
CA HIS A 51 -2.50 -3.55 -12.49
C HIS A 51 -2.02 -2.51 -13.52
N ASP A 52 -0.85 -2.76 -14.11
CA ASP A 52 -0.22 -1.83 -15.06
C ASP A 52 -0.41 -2.24 -16.53
N ILE A 53 -1.32 -3.16 -16.86
CA ILE A 53 -1.54 -3.57 -18.26
C ILE A 53 -1.93 -2.40 -19.18
N GLY A 54 -2.58 -1.36 -18.65
CA GLY A 54 -2.90 -0.15 -19.41
C GLY A 54 -1.67 0.66 -19.85
N ARG A 55 -0.49 0.42 -19.26
CA ARG A 55 0.80 0.99 -19.71
C ARG A 55 1.19 0.57 -21.13
N THR A 56 0.53 -0.47 -21.66
CA THR A 56 0.64 -0.87 -23.07
C THR A 56 -0.08 0.08 -24.03
N ARG A 57 -0.99 0.93 -23.53
CA ARG A 57 -1.76 1.90 -24.32
C ARG A 57 -1.40 3.35 -23.99
N THR A 58 -1.15 3.67 -22.73
CA THR A 58 -0.91 5.05 -22.27
C THR A 58 0.08 5.09 -21.12
N HIS A 59 0.88 6.16 -21.07
CA HIS A 59 1.82 6.43 -19.98
C HIS A 59 1.31 7.48 -18.99
N GLY A 60 0.09 8.00 -19.20
CA GLY A 60 -0.55 8.96 -18.30
C GLY A 60 -1.18 8.31 -17.08
N ILE A 61 -1.92 9.12 -16.32
CA ILE A 61 -2.72 8.64 -15.17
C ILE A 61 -3.91 7.77 -15.59
N ASP A 62 -4.33 7.89 -16.85
CA ASP A 62 -5.39 7.13 -17.51
C ASP A 62 -5.06 5.65 -17.76
N HIS A 63 -3.84 5.19 -17.46
CA HIS A 63 -3.48 3.78 -17.63
C HIS A 63 -4.32 2.82 -16.78
N ALA A 64 -4.79 3.22 -15.60
CA ALA A 64 -5.71 2.39 -14.82
C ALA A 64 -7.02 2.15 -15.57
N ILE A 65 -7.59 3.20 -16.17
CA ILE A 65 -8.83 3.14 -16.94
C ILE A 65 -8.62 2.34 -18.23
N ALA A 66 -7.53 2.63 -18.96
CA ALA A 66 -7.19 1.89 -20.17
C ALA A 66 -6.94 0.40 -19.89
N GLY A 67 -6.36 0.08 -18.73
CA GLY A 67 -6.16 -1.28 -18.24
C GLY A 67 -7.50 -1.97 -17.92
N ALA A 68 -8.38 -1.30 -17.19
CA ALA A 68 -9.71 -1.82 -16.89
C ALA A 68 -10.52 -2.11 -18.18
N GLU A 69 -10.48 -1.21 -19.17
CA GLU A 69 -11.09 -1.44 -20.49
C GLU A 69 -10.54 -2.67 -21.20
N ILE A 70 -9.21 -2.85 -21.21
CA ILE A 70 -8.56 -4.03 -21.80
C ILE A 70 -9.09 -5.30 -21.12
N LEU A 71 -9.07 -5.33 -19.79
CA LEU A 71 -9.43 -6.52 -19.02
C LEU A 71 -10.92 -6.87 -19.17
N ARG A 72 -11.81 -5.89 -19.21
CA ARG A 72 -13.24 -6.12 -19.49
C ARG A 72 -13.46 -6.72 -20.89
N ARG A 73 -12.74 -6.25 -21.92
CA ARG A 73 -12.82 -6.82 -23.28
C ARG A 73 -12.32 -8.26 -23.35
N GLU A 74 -11.34 -8.61 -22.52
CA GLU A 74 -10.79 -9.96 -22.42
C GLU A 74 -11.65 -10.90 -21.55
N GLY A 75 -12.76 -10.41 -21.00
CA GLY A 75 -13.65 -11.19 -20.14
C GLY A 75 -13.04 -11.58 -18.80
N VAL A 76 -12.09 -10.77 -18.30
CA VAL A 76 -11.46 -10.98 -16.99
C VAL A 76 -12.47 -10.69 -15.88
N ASP A 77 -12.37 -11.46 -14.78
CA ASP A 77 -13.18 -11.27 -13.58
C ASP A 77 -13.18 -9.80 -13.14
N GLU A 78 -14.38 -9.23 -12.97
CA GLU A 78 -14.57 -7.81 -12.62
C GLU A 78 -13.90 -7.45 -11.29
N ARG A 79 -13.68 -8.42 -10.38
CA ARG A 79 -12.90 -8.19 -9.15
C ARG A 79 -11.45 -7.79 -9.46
N ILE A 80 -10.82 -8.41 -10.45
CA ILE A 80 -9.48 -8.04 -10.93
C ILE A 80 -9.53 -6.67 -11.61
N VAL A 81 -10.53 -6.46 -12.46
CA VAL A 81 -10.72 -5.20 -13.19
C VAL A 81 -10.81 -4.01 -12.24
N ARG A 82 -11.60 -4.12 -11.17
CA ARG A 82 -11.75 -3.04 -10.18
C ARG A 82 -10.46 -2.74 -9.45
N ILE A 83 -9.68 -3.75 -9.07
CA ILE A 83 -8.36 -3.54 -8.48
C ILE A 83 -7.45 -2.75 -9.45
N VAL A 84 -7.44 -3.13 -10.73
CA VAL A 84 -6.69 -2.40 -11.77
C VAL A 84 -7.21 -0.99 -11.99
N GLU A 85 -8.51 -0.77 -11.93
CA GLU A 85 -9.12 0.56 -12.13
C GLU A 85 -8.84 1.52 -10.95
N ARG A 86 -8.64 0.97 -9.75
CA ARG A 86 -8.56 1.71 -8.48
C ARG A 86 -7.15 1.84 -7.87
N HIS A 87 -6.12 1.27 -8.51
CA HIS A 87 -4.78 1.22 -7.90
C HIS A 87 -4.02 2.54 -7.88
N THR A 88 -4.39 3.52 -8.72
CA THR A 88 -3.56 4.74 -8.90
C THR A 88 -3.61 5.68 -7.71
N GLY A 89 -2.42 6.18 -7.33
CA GLY A 89 -2.31 6.97 -6.10
C GLY A 89 -2.73 6.13 -4.91
N ALA A 90 -3.51 6.68 -3.97
CA ALA A 90 -4.18 5.90 -2.93
C ALA A 90 -5.69 5.81 -3.19
N GLY A 91 -6.06 5.70 -4.48
CA GLY A 91 -7.42 5.89 -4.96
C GLY A 91 -7.77 7.34 -5.23
N LEU A 92 -8.70 7.54 -6.16
CA LEU A 92 -9.17 8.86 -6.60
C LEU A 92 -10.67 8.95 -6.39
N THR A 93 -11.11 9.98 -5.66
CA THR A 93 -12.53 10.34 -5.59
C THR A 93 -13.03 10.81 -6.96
N ARG A 94 -14.35 10.89 -7.13
CA ARG A 94 -15.00 11.42 -8.36
C ARG A 94 -14.45 12.78 -8.76
N ASP A 95 -14.30 13.69 -7.80
CA ASP A 95 -13.87 15.07 -8.07
C ASP A 95 -12.37 15.13 -8.41
N GLU A 96 -11.53 14.36 -7.72
CA GLU A 96 -10.11 14.24 -8.06
C GLU A 96 -9.92 13.63 -9.44
N ALA A 97 -10.69 12.59 -9.78
CA ALA A 97 -10.66 11.98 -11.11
C ALA A 97 -11.05 12.99 -12.20
N ALA A 98 -12.14 13.74 -11.99
CA ALA A 98 -12.57 14.77 -12.92
C ALA A 98 -11.50 15.87 -13.08
N TYR A 99 -10.88 16.31 -11.98
CA TYR A 99 -9.79 17.29 -11.99
C TYR A 99 -8.57 16.80 -12.77
N LEU A 100 -8.28 15.50 -12.69
CA LEU A 100 -7.17 14.84 -13.39
C LEU A 100 -7.51 14.48 -14.85
N GLY A 101 -8.70 14.85 -15.34
CA GLY A 101 -9.15 14.58 -16.71
C GLY A 101 -9.57 13.12 -16.96
N LEU A 102 -9.79 12.35 -15.91
CA LEU A 102 -10.30 10.98 -15.99
C LEU A 102 -11.85 10.99 -16.04
N PRO A 103 -12.49 9.90 -16.52
CA PRO A 103 -13.93 9.74 -16.42
C PRO A 103 -14.38 9.92 -14.96
N PRO A 104 -15.34 10.81 -14.66
CA PRO A 104 -15.75 11.07 -13.28
C PRO A 104 -16.42 9.86 -12.63
N ALA A 105 -15.71 9.18 -11.74
CA ALA A 105 -16.20 8.08 -10.93
C ALA A 105 -15.35 7.90 -9.66
N ASP A 106 -15.83 7.09 -8.73
CA ASP A 106 -15.08 6.77 -7.51
C ASP A 106 -14.12 5.59 -7.77
N TYR A 107 -12.83 5.89 -7.67
CA TYR A 107 -11.73 4.94 -7.84
C TYR A 107 -10.98 4.69 -6.52
N VAL A 108 -11.63 4.89 -5.37
CA VAL A 108 -11.03 4.58 -4.07
C VAL A 108 -11.08 3.06 -3.81
N PRO A 109 -9.96 2.42 -3.41
CA PRO A 109 -9.94 1.02 -2.99
C PRO A 109 -10.92 0.73 -1.85
N GLU A 110 -11.80 -0.24 -2.06
CA GLU A 110 -12.85 -0.62 -1.11
C GLU A 110 -12.50 -1.91 -0.37
N THR A 111 -12.10 -2.96 -1.09
CA THR A 111 -11.80 -4.27 -0.49
C THR A 111 -10.37 -4.37 0.02
N ILE A 112 -10.10 -5.37 0.85
CA ILE A 112 -8.74 -5.61 1.34
C ILE A 112 -7.78 -5.96 0.19
N GLU A 113 -8.23 -6.70 -0.82
CA GLU A 113 -7.43 -7.04 -2.01
C GLU A 113 -7.10 -5.79 -2.84
N GLU A 114 -8.07 -4.89 -3.05
CA GLU A 114 -7.85 -3.60 -3.73
C GLU A 114 -6.80 -2.77 -3.00
N LYS A 115 -6.92 -2.68 -1.66
CA LYS A 115 -6.00 -1.94 -0.81
C LYS A 115 -4.60 -2.54 -0.79
N ILE A 116 -4.47 -3.87 -0.75
CA ILE A 116 -3.17 -4.54 -0.77
C ILE A 116 -2.41 -4.21 -2.06
N VAL A 117 -3.05 -4.33 -3.22
CA VAL A 117 -2.38 -4.08 -4.51
C VAL A 117 -2.04 -2.60 -4.66
N CYS A 118 -2.97 -1.70 -4.33
CA CYS A 118 -2.73 -0.27 -4.35
C CYS A 118 -1.58 0.13 -3.40
N HIS A 119 -1.58 -0.40 -2.17
CA HIS A 119 -0.54 -0.09 -1.20
C HIS A 119 0.83 -0.62 -1.63
N ALA A 120 0.88 -1.84 -2.17
CA ALA A 120 2.10 -2.42 -2.68
C ALA A 120 2.69 -1.59 -3.83
N ASP A 121 1.87 -1.16 -4.78
CA ASP A 121 2.31 -0.34 -5.91
C ASP A 121 2.94 1.00 -5.45
N ASN A 122 2.31 1.70 -4.50
CA ASN A 122 2.86 2.95 -3.94
C ASN A 122 4.21 2.77 -3.22
N LEU A 123 4.53 1.55 -2.77
CA LEU A 123 5.77 1.23 -2.07
C LEU A 123 6.84 0.62 -2.98
N ILE A 124 6.57 0.47 -4.28
CA ILE A 124 7.58 0.11 -5.27
C ILE A 124 7.97 1.35 -6.07
N GLY A 125 9.18 1.87 -5.81
CA GLY A 125 9.76 2.93 -6.62
C GLY A 125 10.37 2.41 -7.93
N ASN A 126 11.02 3.29 -8.69
CA ASN A 126 11.60 2.96 -10.00
C ASN A 126 12.55 1.75 -10.01
N LYS A 127 13.28 1.52 -8.91
CA LYS A 127 14.30 0.47 -8.82
C LYS A 127 14.02 -0.56 -7.75
N GLU A 128 13.45 -0.17 -6.63
CA GLU A 128 13.30 -1.02 -5.46
C GLU A 128 12.15 -0.56 -4.58
N ARG A 129 11.79 -1.42 -3.63
CA ARG A 129 10.84 -1.08 -2.59
C ARG A 129 11.36 0.10 -1.76
N ILE A 130 10.49 1.06 -1.48
CA ILE A 130 10.77 2.22 -0.63
C ILE A 130 10.07 2.07 0.73
N THR A 131 10.45 2.89 1.71
CA THR A 131 9.78 2.93 3.01
C THR A 131 8.45 3.67 2.94
N ILE A 132 7.55 3.43 3.89
CA ILE A 132 6.31 4.20 4.03
C ILE A 132 6.58 5.70 4.20
N HIS A 133 7.67 6.07 4.88
CA HIS A 133 8.06 7.47 5.05
C HIS A 133 8.48 8.11 3.73
N ASP A 134 9.20 7.37 2.87
CA ASP A 134 9.58 7.85 1.55
C ASP A 134 8.36 7.95 0.62
N ALA A 135 7.45 6.97 0.67
CA ALA A 135 6.19 7.01 -0.06
C ALA A 135 5.32 8.21 0.35
N ILE A 136 5.20 8.49 1.66
CA ILE A 136 4.51 9.68 2.20
C ILE A 136 5.16 10.96 1.70
N ARG A 137 6.50 11.03 1.66
CA ARG A 137 7.22 12.22 1.17
C ARG A 137 6.93 12.47 -0.30
N THR A 138 7.03 11.44 -1.14
CA THR A 138 6.72 11.54 -2.57
C THR A 138 5.24 11.86 -2.81
N ALA A 139 4.33 11.23 -2.06
CA ALA A 139 2.90 11.47 -2.18
C ALA A 139 2.52 12.91 -1.81
N ARG A 140 3.17 13.51 -0.81
CA ARG A 140 2.95 14.91 -0.40
C ARG A 140 3.26 15.91 -1.52
N GLU A 141 4.20 15.60 -2.39
CA GLU A 141 4.58 16.46 -3.52
C GLU A 141 3.67 16.27 -4.74
N LYS A 142 3.04 15.10 -4.85
CA LYS A 142 2.30 14.67 -6.05
C LYS A 142 0.78 14.76 -5.89
N TRP A 143 0.26 14.55 -4.69
CA TRP A 143 -1.16 14.32 -4.44
C TRP A 143 -1.75 15.33 -3.44
N SER A 144 -3.08 15.41 -3.42
CA SER A 144 -3.83 16.22 -2.45
C SER A 144 -3.57 15.77 -1.01
N PRO A 145 -3.75 16.65 0.00
CA PRO A 145 -3.71 16.26 1.41
C PRO A 145 -4.66 15.10 1.73
N GLU A 146 -5.83 15.05 1.09
CA GLU A 146 -6.83 14.00 1.27
C GLU A 146 -6.33 12.66 0.71
N ALA A 147 -5.70 12.66 -0.47
CA ALA A 147 -5.08 11.47 -1.05
C ALA A 147 -3.89 10.98 -0.23
N LEU A 148 -3.09 11.90 0.31
CA LEU A 148 -2.02 11.55 1.24
C LEU A 148 -2.58 10.90 2.51
N GLN A 149 -3.67 11.42 3.06
CA GLN A 149 -4.31 10.81 4.22
C GLN A 149 -4.84 9.40 3.90
N ARG A 150 -5.42 9.19 2.71
CA ARG A 150 -5.84 7.84 2.27
C ARG A 150 -4.67 6.88 2.17
N LEU A 151 -3.50 7.31 1.68
CA LEU A 151 -2.30 6.47 1.66
C LEU A 151 -1.90 6.03 3.07
N ILE A 152 -1.93 6.96 4.03
CA ILE A 152 -1.59 6.71 5.44
C ILE A 152 -2.59 5.76 6.09
N GLU A 153 -3.90 6.00 5.92
CA GLU A 153 -4.92 5.09 6.48
C GLU A 153 -4.86 3.70 5.85
N MET A 154 -4.63 3.60 4.55
CA MET A 154 -4.46 2.32 3.87
C MET A 154 -3.30 1.51 4.46
N HIS A 155 -2.19 2.15 4.86
CA HIS A 155 -1.10 1.47 5.56
C HIS A 155 -1.57 0.84 6.88
N PHE A 156 -2.41 1.53 7.65
CA PHE A 156 -2.97 0.99 8.90
C PHE A 156 -3.99 -0.12 8.66
N GLU A 157 -4.66 -0.12 7.51
CA GLU A 157 -5.66 -1.13 7.16
C GLU A 157 -5.04 -2.43 6.65
N VAL A 158 -3.94 -2.36 5.89
CA VAL A 158 -3.32 -3.57 5.29
C VAL A 158 -2.32 -4.27 6.22
N PHE A 159 -1.88 -3.62 7.30
CA PHE A 159 -1.00 -4.23 8.30
C PHE A 159 -1.73 -4.50 9.61
N ARG A 160 -1.57 -5.73 10.13
CA ARG A 160 -1.94 -6.01 11.53
C ARG A 160 -0.89 -5.40 12.47
N PRO A 161 -1.30 -4.70 13.54
CA PRO A 161 -0.34 -4.06 14.42
C PRO A 161 0.35 -5.05 15.36
N GLU A 162 1.63 -4.81 15.60
CA GLU A 162 2.33 -5.28 16.79
C GLU A 162 2.13 -4.27 17.92
N THR A 163 1.86 -4.72 19.14
CA THR A 163 1.53 -3.81 20.25
C THR A 163 2.49 -3.91 21.41
N VAL A 164 2.73 -2.79 22.08
CA VAL A 164 3.53 -2.71 23.31
C VAL A 164 2.94 -1.69 24.26
N THR A 165 2.93 -2.01 25.55
CA THR A 165 2.65 -1.01 26.59
C THR A 165 3.96 -0.43 27.09
N ILE A 166 4.06 0.90 27.11
CA ILE A 166 5.22 1.64 27.60
C ILE A 166 4.84 2.59 28.73
N ASP A 167 5.83 2.96 29.55
CA ASP A 167 5.71 3.90 30.65
C ASP A 167 5.21 5.29 30.19
N LYS A 168 4.40 5.97 31.02
CA LYS A 168 3.85 7.30 30.72
C LYS A 168 4.90 8.33 30.32
N ARG A 169 6.13 8.24 30.84
CA ARG A 169 7.24 9.15 30.50
C ARG A 169 7.71 9.04 29.05
N LEU A 170 7.32 7.98 28.34
CA LEU A 170 7.68 7.72 26.95
C LEU A 170 6.49 7.86 25.99
N CYS A 171 5.33 8.33 26.47
CA CYS A 171 4.08 8.32 25.72
C CYS A 171 3.86 9.51 24.79
N ASP A 172 4.84 10.41 24.65
CA ASP A 172 4.80 11.44 23.62
C ASP A 172 5.28 10.87 22.28
N ASP A 173 4.59 11.26 21.20
CA ASP A 173 4.86 10.72 19.86
C ASP A 173 6.28 11.03 19.39
N MET A 174 6.88 12.14 19.82
CA MET A 174 8.25 12.52 19.43
C MET A 174 9.30 11.57 20.05
N THR A 175 9.14 11.16 21.30
CA THR A 175 10.01 10.17 21.95
C THR A 175 9.85 8.80 21.31
N ILE A 176 8.63 8.39 20.99
CA ILE A 176 8.34 7.12 20.31
C ILE A 176 8.96 7.12 18.91
N ASP A 177 8.73 8.18 18.13
CA ASP A 177 9.28 8.35 16.78
C ASP A 177 10.82 8.30 16.80
N LYS A 178 11.46 9.04 17.71
CA LYS A 178 12.92 9.00 17.89
C LYS A 178 13.43 7.60 18.28
N ALA A 179 12.66 6.87 19.08
CA ALA A 179 13.00 5.51 19.48
C ALA A 179 12.86 4.54 18.29
N ILE A 180 11.83 4.67 17.47
CA ILE A 180 11.63 3.88 16.25
C ILE A 180 12.71 4.19 15.21
N GLY A 181 13.03 5.47 15.02
CA GLY A 181 14.05 5.94 14.09
C GLY A 181 13.61 5.77 12.64
N ARG A 182 14.46 5.15 11.80
CA ARG A 182 14.21 4.95 10.35
C ARG A 182 13.58 3.60 10.01
N MET A 183 12.95 2.95 10.98
CA MET A 183 12.27 1.68 10.73
C MET A 183 11.05 1.92 9.85
N ASP A 184 10.73 0.95 9.00
CA ASP A 184 9.65 1.07 8.03
C ASP A 184 8.29 0.75 8.64
N VAL A 185 7.80 1.70 9.45
CA VAL A 185 6.58 1.57 10.23
C VAL A 185 5.87 2.90 10.42
N LEU A 186 4.55 2.83 10.61
CA LEU A 186 3.79 3.89 11.27
C LEU A 186 3.27 3.38 12.63
N PHE A 187 2.84 4.29 13.50
CA PHE A 187 2.28 3.91 14.78
C PHE A 187 1.07 4.77 15.18
N LYS A 188 0.21 4.19 16.02
CA LYS A 188 -0.88 4.88 16.72
C LYS A 188 -0.71 4.66 18.23
N THR A 189 -0.95 5.70 19.02
CA THR A 189 -0.88 5.64 20.48
C THR A 189 -2.26 5.76 21.11
N ARG A 190 -2.48 5.08 22.24
CA ARG A 190 -3.66 5.30 23.08
C ARG A 190 -3.33 5.18 24.57
N PRO A 191 -3.97 5.97 25.45
CA PRO A 191 -3.78 5.83 26.90
C PRO A 191 -4.11 4.42 27.41
N ALA A 192 -3.34 3.93 28.38
CA ALA A 192 -3.57 2.63 29.03
C ALA A 192 -3.01 2.62 30.46
N GLY A 193 -3.89 2.76 31.47
CA GLY A 193 -3.50 2.74 32.88
C GLY A 193 -2.47 3.82 33.21
N ALA A 194 -1.33 3.42 33.78
CA ALA A 194 -0.21 4.30 34.10
C ALA A 194 0.78 4.53 32.93
N GLY A 195 0.38 4.22 31.70
CA GLY A 195 1.20 4.36 30.49
C GLY A 195 0.35 4.51 29.23
N CYS A 196 0.88 4.05 28.10
CA CYS A 196 0.18 4.02 26.83
C CYS A 196 0.48 2.74 26.06
N ILE A 197 -0.47 2.33 25.22
CA ILE A 197 -0.29 1.28 24.24
C ILE A 197 0.13 1.94 22.92
N VAL A 198 1.27 1.49 22.40
CA VAL A 198 1.76 1.83 21.06
C VAL A 198 1.43 0.66 20.14
N SER A 199 0.64 0.92 19.11
CA SER A 199 0.33 -0.04 18.05
C SER A 199 1.17 0.33 16.83
N VAL A 200 2.06 -0.57 16.40
CA VAL A 200 3.04 -0.34 15.33
C VAL A 200 2.69 -1.19 14.12
N TYR A 201 2.67 -0.57 12.95
CA TYR A 201 2.19 -1.11 11.68
C TYR A 201 3.30 -1.03 10.65
N GLY A 202 3.47 -2.05 9.81
CA GLY A 202 4.47 -2.07 8.75
C GLY A 202 5.53 -3.17 8.91
N HIS A 203 6.49 -3.18 7.99
CA HIS A 203 7.43 -4.29 7.80
C HIS A 203 8.35 -4.48 9.03
N ASP A 204 8.78 -3.39 9.66
CA ASP A 204 9.67 -3.43 10.84
C ASP A 204 8.91 -3.48 12.19
N ALA A 205 7.59 -3.72 12.21
CA ALA A 205 6.75 -3.56 13.42
C ALA A 205 7.28 -4.34 14.64
N LYS A 206 7.66 -5.61 14.45
CA LYS A 206 8.23 -6.45 15.53
C LYS A 206 9.53 -5.88 16.10
N LYS A 207 10.39 -5.34 15.23
CA LYS A 207 11.68 -4.75 15.60
C LYS A 207 11.48 -3.44 16.36
N ALA A 208 10.54 -2.61 15.90
CA ALA A 208 10.15 -1.37 16.56
C ALA A 208 9.58 -1.65 17.97
N VAL A 209 8.64 -2.59 18.09
CA VAL A 209 8.09 -3.02 19.39
C VAL A 209 9.18 -3.54 20.33
N ALA A 210 10.11 -4.37 19.83
CA ALA A 210 11.21 -4.87 20.65
C ALA A 210 12.12 -3.74 21.17
N ARG A 211 12.32 -2.67 20.38
CA ARG A 211 13.11 -1.50 20.77
C ARG A 211 12.38 -0.64 21.82
N LEU A 212 11.09 -0.37 21.61
CA LEU A 212 10.25 0.35 22.58
C LEU A 212 10.17 -0.37 23.93
N LYS A 213 10.04 -1.71 23.90
CA LYS A 213 10.02 -2.55 25.11
C LYS A 213 11.33 -2.46 25.90
N LYS A 214 12.48 -2.38 25.22
CA LYS A 214 13.79 -2.19 25.88
C LYS A 214 13.89 -0.81 26.54
N LEU A 215 13.46 0.24 25.84
CA LEU A 215 13.48 1.62 26.34
C LEU A 215 12.59 1.80 27.60
N SER A 216 11.42 1.16 27.61
CA SER A 216 10.51 1.21 28.76
C SER A 216 11.04 0.47 29.98
N ARG A 217 11.90 -0.54 29.81
CA ARG A 217 12.52 -1.26 30.93
C ARG A 217 13.68 -0.48 31.54
N SER A 218 14.50 0.19 30.71
CA SER A 218 15.64 0.99 31.19
C SER A 218 15.22 2.26 31.93
N SER A 219 14.00 2.75 31.71
CA SER A 219 13.46 3.93 32.41
C SER A 219 12.84 3.59 33.77
N GLY A 220 12.51 2.32 34.05
CA GLY A 220 11.94 1.88 35.33
C GLY A 220 12.95 1.57 36.42
N THR A 221 14.25 1.66 36.14
CA THR A 221 15.36 1.30 37.06
C THR A 221 16.12 2.51 37.62
N SER A 222 15.50 3.69 37.60
CA SER A 222 16.05 4.95 38.14
C SER A 222 15.13 5.54 39.19
#